data_AF-A0A7K3GMV9-F1
#
_entry.id   AF-A0A7K3GMV9-F1
#
_cell.length_a   1.000
_cell.length_b   1.000
_cell.length_c   1.000
_cell.angle_alpha   90.00
_cell.angle_beta   90.00
_cell.angle_gamma   90.00
#
_symmetry.space_group_name_H-M   'P 1'
#
loop_
_entity.id
_entity.type
_entity.pdbx_description
1 polymer ?
#
loop_
_entity_poly.entity_id
_entity_poly.type
_entity_poly.pdbx_seq_one_letter_code
_entity_poly.pdbx_strand_id
1 'polypeptide(L)'
;MRRRGRSDWATQTPTWRQARPALIDDALKRACARPSGNWFVVGASRDVRTGGHPCGRTVGGTEVVLWRSETGELRAGPGACPHLGAPLRESRVVCGTLVCHWHGLALDGGPFAGWEPFPVHDDGVLVWVRLDAVGGEEPSERPVVPERPAPGGGVDAVFTAVGRCEPQDVVANRLDPWHGSWFHPYSFVDLTVARPPLGDEDDAFVVDVSFRVTGRLVVPVRAEFTAPEPRTVVMRITEGEGSTSVVETHATPLTAEGAARPRTAVVEAVVAASGRRGFALARAAAPVLRP
;
A
#
# COMPACT_ATOMS: atom_id res chain seq x y z
N MET A 1 26.87 9.57 10.11
CA MET A 1 27.16 8.14 9.83
C MET A 1 27.89 7.53 11.03
N ARG A 2 27.42 6.40 11.58
CA ARG A 2 28.04 5.72 12.73
C ARG A 2 28.30 4.25 12.38
N ARG A 3 29.41 3.67 12.89
CA ARG A 3 29.75 2.25 12.77
C ARG A 3 29.25 1.55 14.03
N ARG A 4 28.25 0.67 13.93
CA ARG A 4 27.69 -0.05 15.11
C ARG A 4 27.76 -1.57 14.98
N GLY A 5 27.91 -2.24 16.13
CA GLY A 5 27.81 -3.69 16.28
C GLY A 5 26.34 -4.15 16.25
N ARG A 6 26.11 -5.46 16.16
CA ARG A 6 24.76 -6.03 16.28
C ARG A 6 24.26 -5.76 17.70
N SER A 7 23.02 -5.29 17.84
CA SER A 7 22.31 -5.31 19.12
C SER A 7 22.24 -6.77 19.60
N ASP A 8 22.68 -7.03 20.84
CA ASP A 8 22.53 -8.34 21.46
C ASP A 8 21.09 -8.48 21.95
N TRP A 9 20.30 -9.23 21.18
CA TRP A 9 18.86 -9.42 21.35
C TRP A 9 18.47 -9.74 22.79
N ALA A 10 19.27 -10.55 23.50
CA ALA A 10 18.99 -10.99 24.86
C ALA A 10 19.16 -9.90 25.92
N THR A 11 19.90 -8.82 25.62
CA THR A 11 20.23 -7.75 26.57
C THR A 11 19.48 -6.45 26.32
N GLN A 12 18.60 -6.41 25.31
CA GLN A 12 17.79 -5.25 25.00
C GLN A 12 16.78 -4.94 26.12
N THR A 13 16.54 -3.66 26.39
CA THR A 13 15.53 -3.23 27.36
C THR A 13 14.13 -3.65 26.90
N PRO A 14 13.35 -4.42 27.70
CA PRO A 14 12.02 -4.86 27.32
C PRO A 14 11.04 -3.71 27.09
N THR A 15 10.35 -3.72 25.95
CA THR A 15 9.40 -2.67 25.54
C THR A 15 7.92 -3.05 25.74
N TRP A 16 7.61 -4.27 26.20
CA TRP A 16 6.24 -4.77 26.33
C TRP A 16 5.33 -3.92 27.24
N ARG A 17 5.90 -3.20 28.22
CA ARG A 17 5.13 -2.27 29.09
C ARG A 17 4.71 -0.98 28.36
N GLN A 18 5.45 -0.62 27.31
CA GLN A 18 5.17 0.53 26.46
C GLN A 18 4.22 0.14 25.33
N ALA A 19 4.40 -1.04 24.74
CA ALA A 19 3.51 -1.66 23.75
C ALA A 19 2.21 -2.17 24.40
N ARG A 20 1.40 -1.25 24.93
CA ARG A 20 0.15 -1.57 25.62
C ARG A 20 -0.93 -1.93 24.58
N PRO A 21 -1.59 -3.10 24.68
CA PRO A 21 -2.66 -3.47 23.74
C PRO A 21 -3.74 -2.39 23.60
N ALA A 22 -4.23 -1.85 24.72
CA ALA A 22 -5.23 -0.78 24.71
C ALA A 22 -4.81 0.46 23.90
N LEU A 23 -3.53 0.82 23.90
CA LEU A 23 -3.02 1.96 23.11
C LEU A 23 -3.11 1.67 21.59
N ILE A 24 -2.77 0.44 21.20
CA ILE A 24 -2.82 0.00 19.80
C ILE A 24 -4.29 -0.15 19.36
N ASP A 25 -5.14 -0.72 20.21
CA ASP A 25 -6.58 -0.89 19.97
C ASP A 25 -7.28 0.47 19.81
N ASP A 26 -6.93 1.46 20.64
CA ASP A 26 -7.47 2.81 20.54
C ASP A 26 -7.03 3.49 19.23
N ALA A 27 -5.75 3.34 18.84
CA ALA A 27 -5.23 3.86 17.58
C ALA A 27 -5.89 3.19 16.36
N LEU A 28 -6.06 1.87 16.39
CA LEU A 28 -6.78 1.12 15.37
C LEU A 28 -8.24 1.56 15.27
N LYS A 29 -8.92 1.71 16.41
CA LYS A 29 -10.32 2.16 16.45
C LYS A 29 -10.48 3.54 15.79
N ARG A 30 -9.55 4.46 16.04
CA ARG A 30 -9.55 5.79 15.39
C ARG A 30 -9.26 5.69 13.90
N ALA A 31 -8.31 4.85 13.49
CA ALA A 31 -8.05 4.58 12.07
C ALA A 31 -9.30 4.04 11.37
N CYS A 32 -9.96 3.04 11.94
CA CYS A 32 -11.18 2.42 11.39
C CYS A 32 -12.39 3.38 11.33
N ALA A 33 -12.40 4.45 12.12
CA ALA A 33 -13.47 5.45 12.10
C ALA A 33 -13.27 6.54 11.02
N ARG A 34 -12.11 6.57 10.35
CA ARG A 34 -11.83 7.54 9.27
C ARG A 34 -12.53 7.12 7.97
N PRO A 35 -12.91 8.07 7.12
CA PRO A 35 -13.46 7.75 5.81
C PRO A 35 -12.36 7.22 4.88
N SER A 36 -12.68 6.19 4.10
CA SER A 36 -11.87 5.68 3.00
C SER A 36 -12.46 6.01 1.63
N GLY A 37 -13.76 6.34 1.60
CA GLY A 37 -14.49 6.67 0.37
C GLY A 37 -14.67 5.47 -0.56
N ASN A 38 -14.65 4.25 -0.01
CA ASN A 38 -14.77 2.97 -0.73
C ASN A 38 -13.63 2.66 -1.71
N TRP A 39 -12.47 3.30 -1.57
CA TRP A 39 -11.31 3.06 -2.42
C TRP A 39 -10.40 1.95 -1.88
N PHE A 40 -9.89 1.11 -2.78
CA PHE A 40 -9.01 0.00 -2.47
C PHE A 40 -7.81 -0.03 -3.41
N VAL A 41 -6.61 -0.21 -2.84
CA VAL A 41 -5.39 -0.43 -3.65
C VAL A 41 -5.44 -1.82 -4.25
N VAL A 42 -5.23 -1.92 -5.56
CA VAL A 42 -5.24 -3.19 -6.29
C VAL A 42 -3.90 -3.54 -6.92
N GLY A 43 -2.85 -2.74 -6.69
CA GLY A 43 -1.47 -3.06 -7.06
C GLY A 43 -0.70 -1.86 -7.59
N ALA A 44 0.46 -2.13 -8.20
CA ALA A 44 1.31 -1.09 -8.74
C ALA A 44 0.78 -0.55 -10.08
N SER A 45 0.89 0.76 -10.31
CA SER A 45 0.58 1.40 -11.60
C SER A 45 1.34 0.76 -12.77
N ARG A 46 2.58 0.34 -12.52
CA ARG A 46 3.46 -0.31 -13.50
C ARG A 46 3.02 -1.72 -13.93
N ASP A 47 2.13 -2.36 -13.17
CA ASP A 47 1.65 -3.71 -13.47
C ASP A 47 0.59 -3.67 -14.58
N VAL A 48 -0.17 -2.57 -14.66
CA VAL A 48 -1.17 -2.35 -15.70
C VAL A 48 -0.53 -1.49 -16.79
N ARG A 49 -0.06 -2.10 -17.87
CA ARG A 49 0.65 -1.39 -18.95
C ARG A 49 -0.22 -1.22 -20.19
N THR A 50 -0.06 -0.11 -20.90
CA THR A 50 -0.61 0.05 -22.25
C THR A 50 -0.04 -1.03 -23.17
N GLY A 51 -0.91 -1.71 -23.92
CA GLY A 51 -0.53 -2.86 -24.74
C GLY A 51 -0.18 -4.14 -23.95
N GLY A 52 -0.35 -4.14 -22.63
CA GLY A 52 -0.17 -5.32 -21.78
C GLY A 52 -1.40 -6.23 -21.73
N HIS A 53 -1.28 -7.34 -21.01
CA HIS A 53 -2.40 -8.20 -20.66
C HIS A 53 -3.34 -7.51 -19.65
N PRO A 54 -4.64 -7.85 -19.63
CA PRO A 54 -5.51 -7.39 -18.57
C PRO A 54 -5.05 -7.95 -17.22
N CYS A 55 -5.20 -7.17 -16.17
CA CYS A 55 -4.86 -7.53 -14.81
C CYS A 55 -6.11 -7.91 -14.03
N GLY A 56 -6.20 -9.17 -13.57
CA GLY A 56 -7.25 -9.61 -12.65
C GLY A 56 -6.87 -9.36 -11.20
N ARG A 57 -7.82 -8.86 -10.39
CA ARG A 57 -7.70 -8.65 -8.95
C ARG A 57 -8.99 -9.06 -8.25
N THR A 58 -8.93 -9.26 -6.94
CA THR A 58 -10.11 -9.56 -6.11
C THR A 58 -10.09 -8.62 -4.92
N VAL A 59 -11.23 -8.02 -4.60
CA VAL A 59 -11.40 -7.14 -3.43
C VAL A 59 -12.72 -7.46 -2.76
N GLY A 60 -12.71 -7.81 -1.48
CA GLY A 60 -13.94 -8.16 -0.75
C GLY A 60 -14.74 -9.31 -1.38
N GLY A 61 -14.07 -10.25 -2.06
CA GLY A 61 -14.74 -11.29 -2.86
C GLY A 61 -15.24 -10.85 -4.25
N THR A 62 -15.14 -9.56 -4.60
CA THR A 62 -15.50 -9.04 -5.93
C THR A 62 -14.32 -9.18 -6.89
N GLU A 63 -14.53 -9.85 -8.03
CA GLU A 63 -13.53 -9.91 -9.09
C GLU A 63 -13.51 -8.61 -9.90
N VAL A 64 -12.30 -8.10 -10.15
CA VAL A 64 -12.05 -6.87 -10.90
C VAL A 64 -11.07 -7.18 -12.04
N VAL A 65 -11.38 -6.70 -13.24
CA VAL A 65 -10.43 -6.69 -14.36
C VAL A 65 -9.98 -5.25 -14.61
N LEU A 66 -8.68 -5.05 -14.80
CA LEU A 66 -8.07 -3.75 -15.10
C LEU A 66 -7.27 -3.81 -16.41
N TRP A 67 -7.30 -2.75 -17.19
CA TRP A 67 -6.43 -2.59 -18.36
C TRP A 67 -6.25 -1.11 -18.70
N ARG A 68 -5.36 -0.82 -19.65
CA ARG A 68 -5.24 0.52 -20.22
C ARG A 68 -5.77 0.57 -21.65
N SER A 69 -6.47 1.65 -21.96
CA SER A 69 -6.82 2.02 -23.32
C SER A 69 -5.55 2.29 -24.16
N GLU A 70 -5.73 2.50 -25.46
CA GLU A 70 -4.63 2.87 -26.36
C GLU A 70 -4.01 4.23 -25.98
N THR A 71 -4.81 5.14 -25.44
CA THR A 71 -4.34 6.45 -24.93
C THR A 71 -3.70 6.36 -23.54
N GLY A 72 -3.64 5.17 -22.93
CA GLY A 72 -3.07 4.95 -21.60
C GLY A 72 -4.03 5.20 -20.43
N GLU A 73 -5.29 5.54 -20.73
CA GLU A 73 -6.34 5.69 -19.72
C GLU A 73 -6.59 4.36 -19.03
N LEU A 74 -6.52 4.36 -17.70
CA LEU A 74 -6.83 3.18 -16.89
C LEU A 74 -8.34 2.90 -16.91
N ARG A 75 -8.72 1.63 -17.05
CA ARG A 75 -10.09 1.14 -17.03
C ARG A 75 -10.21 -0.02 -16.05
N ALA A 76 -11.34 -0.14 -15.39
CA ALA A 76 -11.70 -1.32 -14.62
C ALA A 76 -13.19 -1.61 -14.64
N GLY A 77 -13.56 -2.85 -14.33
CA GLY A 77 -14.93 -3.26 -14.10
C GLY A 77 -15.01 -4.72 -13.61
N PRO A 78 -16.21 -5.32 -13.58
CA PRO A 78 -16.42 -6.69 -13.14
C PRO A 78 -15.50 -7.68 -13.86
N GLY A 79 -14.92 -8.62 -13.12
CA GLY A 79 -14.01 -9.63 -13.67
C GLY A 79 -14.69 -10.67 -14.56
N ALA A 80 -16.02 -10.81 -14.51
CA ALA A 80 -16.79 -11.74 -15.31
C ALA A 80 -17.34 -11.08 -16.58
N CYS A 81 -17.23 -11.77 -17.71
CA CYS A 81 -17.80 -11.33 -18.98
C CYS A 81 -19.34 -11.32 -18.91
N PRO A 82 -20.03 -10.23 -19.31
CA PRO A 82 -21.50 -10.16 -19.23
C PRO A 82 -22.24 -11.11 -20.17
N HIS A 83 -21.54 -11.77 -21.11
CA HIS A 83 -22.16 -12.74 -22.00
C HIS A 83 -22.45 -14.07 -21.29
N LEU A 84 -21.41 -14.81 -20.91
CA LEU A 84 -21.52 -16.15 -20.29
C LEU A 84 -20.56 -16.33 -19.10
N GLY A 85 -20.11 -15.24 -18.48
CA GLY A 85 -19.32 -15.28 -17.25
C GLY A 85 -17.85 -15.66 -17.41
N ALA A 86 -17.29 -15.60 -18.63
CA ALA A 86 -15.87 -15.88 -18.86
C ALA A 86 -14.97 -15.01 -17.95
N PRO A 87 -13.89 -15.56 -17.36
CA PRO A 87 -12.97 -14.77 -16.54
C PRO A 87 -12.17 -13.80 -17.41
N LEU A 88 -12.48 -12.52 -17.35
CA LEU A 88 -11.90 -11.49 -18.21
C LEU A 88 -10.41 -11.26 -17.97
N ARG A 89 -9.88 -11.68 -16.82
CA ARG A 89 -8.43 -11.65 -16.55
C ARG A 89 -7.61 -12.52 -17.52
N GLU A 90 -8.23 -13.51 -18.14
CA GLU A 90 -7.57 -14.44 -19.09
C GLU A 90 -7.73 -13.99 -20.55
N SER A 91 -8.35 -12.83 -20.74
CA SER A 91 -8.62 -12.19 -22.03
C SER A 91 -7.41 -11.41 -22.55
N ARG A 92 -7.60 -10.70 -23.67
CA ARG A 92 -6.54 -9.89 -24.29
C ARG A 92 -6.99 -8.44 -24.46
N VAL A 93 -6.05 -7.52 -24.41
CA VAL A 93 -6.28 -6.13 -24.81
C VAL A 93 -5.80 -5.96 -26.24
N VAL A 94 -6.68 -5.50 -27.13
CA VAL A 94 -6.40 -5.27 -28.55
C VAL A 94 -6.76 -3.81 -28.86
N CYS A 95 -5.78 -3.00 -29.25
CA CYS A 95 -5.95 -1.56 -29.50
C CYS A 95 -6.72 -0.86 -28.36
N GLY A 96 -6.34 -1.12 -27.10
CA GLY A 96 -6.99 -0.54 -25.92
C GLY A 96 -8.34 -1.14 -25.52
N THR A 97 -8.85 -2.13 -26.24
CA THR A 97 -10.15 -2.76 -26.00
C THR A 97 -9.97 -4.14 -25.40
N LEU A 98 -10.70 -4.46 -24.33
CA LEU A 98 -10.66 -5.76 -23.69
C LEU A 98 -11.51 -6.76 -24.49
N VAL A 99 -10.87 -7.73 -25.14
CA VAL A 99 -11.52 -8.75 -25.98
C VAL A 99 -11.56 -10.07 -25.24
N CYS A 100 -12.76 -10.49 -24.86
CA CYS A 100 -13.02 -11.74 -24.15
C CYS A 100 -12.42 -12.95 -24.89
N HIS A 101 -11.59 -13.74 -24.21
CA HIS A 101 -10.91 -14.90 -24.82
C HIS A 101 -11.86 -16.01 -25.29
N TRP A 102 -13.10 -16.03 -24.82
CA TRP A 102 -14.03 -17.11 -25.15
C TRP A 102 -14.73 -16.87 -26.49
N HIS A 103 -15.54 -15.82 -26.60
CA HIS A 103 -16.36 -15.54 -27.79
C HIS A 103 -16.04 -14.19 -28.45
N GLY A 104 -14.97 -13.52 -28.03
CA GLY A 104 -14.51 -12.28 -28.66
C GLY A 104 -15.34 -11.03 -28.35
N LEU A 105 -16.22 -11.06 -27.34
CA LEU A 105 -16.92 -9.86 -26.89
C LEU A 105 -15.90 -8.77 -26.55
N ALA A 106 -16.02 -7.62 -27.21
CA ALA A 106 -15.16 -6.47 -27.01
C ALA A 106 -15.79 -5.50 -26.00
N LEU A 107 -15.02 -5.12 -24.98
CA LEU A 107 -15.39 -4.17 -23.94
C LEU A 107 -14.42 -2.99 -24.00
N ASP A 108 -14.94 -1.81 -24.33
CA ASP A 108 -14.18 -0.56 -24.36
C ASP A 108 -14.11 0.09 -22.96
N GLY A 109 -14.71 -0.49 -21.93
CA GLY A 109 -14.72 0.07 -20.58
C GLY A 109 -15.89 1.00 -20.31
N GLY A 110 -16.81 1.17 -21.26
CA GLY A 110 -18.14 1.70 -20.99
C GLY A 110 -19.13 0.63 -20.49
N PRO A 111 -20.31 1.04 -20.00
CA PRO A 111 -21.38 0.12 -19.64
C PRO A 111 -21.81 -0.77 -20.80
N PHE A 112 -22.01 -2.06 -20.54
CA PHE A 112 -22.51 -3.01 -21.55
C PHE A 112 -23.28 -4.17 -20.91
N ALA A 113 -24.58 -4.29 -21.23
CA ALA A 113 -25.42 -5.43 -20.83
C ALA A 113 -25.30 -5.83 -19.34
N GLY A 114 -25.39 -4.84 -18.44
CA GLY A 114 -25.27 -5.06 -16.99
C GLY A 114 -23.84 -5.18 -16.45
N TRP A 115 -22.83 -5.14 -17.34
CA TRP A 115 -21.45 -4.87 -16.95
C TRP A 115 -21.27 -3.36 -16.80
N GLU A 116 -21.03 -2.91 -15.58
CA GLU A 116 -20.82 -1.49 -15.25
C GLU A 116 -19.35 -1.26 -14.88
N PRO A 117 -18.67 -0.28 -15.49
CA PRO A 117 -17.28 0.01 -15.15
C PRO A 117 -17.16 0.53 -13.71
N PHE A 118 -16.06 0.18 -13.04
CA PHE A 118 -15.75 0.69 -11.71
C PHE A 118 -14.95 2.00 -11.82
N PRO A 119 -15.19 2.99 -10.94
CA PRO A 119 -14.31 4.14 -10.82
C PRO A 119 -12.89 3.71 -10.48
N VAL A 120 -11.91 4.31 -11.17
CA VAL A 120 -10.49 4.00 -11.00
C VAL A 120 -9.68 5.27 -10.75
N HIS A 121 -8.59 5.13 -10.00
CA HIS A 121 -7.61 6.19 -9.82
C HIS A 121 -6.21 5.61 -9.92
N ASP A 122 -5.39 6.23 -10.77
CA ASP A 122 -3.97 5.93 -10.91
C ASP A 122 -3.19 7.14 -10.41
N ASP A 123 -2.47 6.97 -9.30
CA ASP A 123 -1.68 8.03 -8.68
C ASP A 123 -0.21 8.06 -9.20
N GLY A 124 0.10 7.21 -10.18
CA GLY A 124 1.43 7.03 -10.77
C GLY A 124 2.31 6.01 -10.05
N VAL A 125 1.94 5.58 -8.84
CA VAL A 125 2.63 4.51 -8.08
C VAL A 125 1.69 3.33 -7.85
N LEU A 126 0.47 3.61 -7.40
CA LEU A 126 -0.56 2.64 -7.06
C LEU A 126 -1.80 2.86 -7.93
N VAL A 127 -2.49 1.75 -8.19
CA VAL A 127 -3.82 1.74 -8.79
C VAL A 127 -4.85 1.48 -7.72
N TRP A 128 -5.92 2.27 -7.77
CA TRP A 128 -7.06 2.20 -6.87
C TRP A 128 -8.34 1.92 -7.67
N VAL A 129 -9.24 1.17 -7.06
CA VAL A 129 -10.60 0.92 -7.57
C VAL A 129 -11.59 1.28 -6.48
N ARG A 130 -12.68 1.96 -6.83
CA ARG A 130 -13.79 2.23 -5.91
C ARG A 130 -14.83 1.13 -5.99
N LEU A 131 -15.15 0.51 -4.86
CA LEU A 131 -16.13 -0.58 -4.76
C LEU A 131 -17.12 -0.29 -3.65
N ASP A 132 -18.18 0.44 -3.99
CA ASP A 132 -19.14 0.98 -3.03
C ASP A 132 -19.88 -0.13 -2.25
N ALA A 133 -20.20 -1.25 -2.91
CA ALA A 133 -20.81 -2.42 -2.25
C ALA A 133 -19.85 -3.15 -1.29
N VAL A 134 -18.53 -3.00 -1.44
CA VAL A 134 -17.53 -3.61 -0.55
C VAL A 134 -17.20 -2.69 0.62
N GLY A 135 -17.07 -1.39 0.36
CA GLY A 135 -16.72 -0.42 1.41
C GLY A 135 -17.91 -0.02 2.28
N GLY A 136 -19.11 0.09 1.71
CA GLY A 136 -20.35 0.42 2.45
C GLY A 136 -20.40 1.84 3.03
N GLU A 137 -19.40 2.68 2.77
CA GLU A 137 -19.34 4.07 3.20
C GLU A 137 -19.94 5.01 2.14
N GLU A 138 -20.11 6.29 2.48
CA GLU A 138 -20.43 7.30 1.49
C GLU A 138 -19.25 7.45 0.50
N PRO A 139 -19.47 7.26 -0.82
CA PRO A 139 -18.37 7.28 -1.79
C PRO A 139 -17.71 8.65 -1.89
N SER A 140 -16.38 8.67 -2.00
CA SER A 140 -15.64 9.89 -2.37
C SER A 140 -15.30 9.90 -3.87
N GLU A 141 -15.05 11.09 -4.41
CA GLU A 141 -14.57 11.25 -5.80
C GLU A 141 -13.12 10.75 -5.97
N ARG A 142 -12.30 10.86 -4.93
CA ARG A 142 -10.86 10.53 -4.96
C ARG A 142 -10.46 9.69 -3.73
N PRO A 143 -9.50 8.77 -3.88
CA PRO A 143 -8.93 8.06 -2.73
C PRO A 143 -8.17 8.98 -1.79
N VAL A 144 -8.02 8.55 -0.54
CA VAL A 144 -7.14 9.22 0.44
C VAL A 144 -5.69 8.81 0.16
N VAL A 145 -5.06 9.50 -0.80
CA VAL A 145 -3.66 9.25 -1.16
C VAL A 145 -2.73 9.93 -0.15
N PRO A 146 -1.80 9.20 0.50
CA PRO A 146 -0.79 9.81 1.37
C PRO A 146 0.07 10.85 0.63
N GLU A 147 0.47 11.90 1.34
CA GLU A 147 1.42 12.88 0.79
C GLU A 147 2.78 12.20 0.54
N ARG A 148 3.29 12.31 -0.69
CA ARG A 148 4.58 11.75 -1.12
C ARG A 148 5.56 12.87 -1.46
N PRO A 149 6.88 12.58 -1.55
CA PRO A 149 7.81 13.47 -2.23
C PRO A 149 7.29 13.87 -3.61
N ALA A 150 7.64 15.08 -4.06
CA ALA A 150 7.20 15.61 -5.36
C ALA A 150 7.45 14.59 -6.49
N PRO A 151 6.51 14.43 -7.44
CA PRO A 151 6.67 13.51 -8.57
C PRO A 151 8.00 13.68 -9.29
N GLY A 152 8.68 12.57 -9.57
CA GLY A 152 10.02 12.55 -10.17
C GLY A 152 11.17 12.91 -9.21
N GLY A 153 10.88 13.39 -8.00
CA GLY A 153 11.86 13.68 -6.95
C GLY A 153 12.34 12.46 -6.16
N GLY A 154 11.70 11.30 -6.33
CA GLY A 154 11.99 10.08 -5.59
C GLY A 154 12.14 8.81 -6.45
N VAL A 155 12.42 7.71 -5.78
CA VAL A 155 12.39 6.34 -6.31
C VAL A 155 11.27 5.59 -5.62
N ASP A 156 10.25 5.20 -6.37
CA ASP A 156 9.17 4.35 -5.88
C ASP A 156 9.45 2.86 -6.13
N ALA A 157 9.02 2.00 -5.21
CA ALA A 157 8.96 0.55 -5.36
C ALA A 157 7.67 0.04 -4.70
N VAL A 158 7.03 -0.95 -5.31
CA VAL A 158 5.78 -1.52 -4.80
C VAL A 158 5.97 -3.01 -4.62
N PHE A 159 5.58 -3.53 -3.46
CA PHE A 159 5.57 -4.95 -3.15
C PHE A 159 4.16 -5.38 -2.76
N THR A 160 3.80 -6.62 -3.04
CA THR A 160 2.51 -7.18 -2.62
C THR A 160 2.71 -8.58 -2.05
N ALA A 161 2.17 -8.80 -0.86
CA ALA A 161 2.06 -10.11 -0.23
C ALA A 161 0.61 -10.39 0.17
N VAL A 162 0.27 -11.66 0.38
CA VAL A 162 -1.07 -12.05 0.84
C VAL A 162 -0.98 -12.78 2.17
N GLY A 163 -1.63 -12.21 3.18
CA GLY A 163 -1.78 -12.78 4.52
C GLY A 163 -3.10 -13.56 4.68
N ARG A 164 -3.15 -14.42 5.70
CA ARG A 164 -4.39 -15.04 6.21
C ARG A 164 -4.78 -14.30 7.49
N CYS A 165 -5.36 -13.13 7.32
CA CYS A 165 -5.70 -12.20 8.38
C CYS A 165 -6.72 -11.19 7.84
N GLU A 166 -7.39 -10.50 8.74
CA GLU A 166 -8.24 -9.37 8.39
C GLU A 166 -7.38 -8.12 8.11
N PRO A 167 -7.90 -7.11 7.39
CA PRO A 167 -7.18 -5.86 7.18
C PRO A 167 -6.77 -5.17 8.48
N GLN A 168 -7.62 -5.23 9.51
CA GLN A 168 -7.38 -4.63 10.81
C GLN A 168 -6.16 -5.23 11.51
N ASP A 169 -5.89 -6.53 11.31
CA ASP A 169 -4.70 -7.18 11.87
C ASP A 169 -3.40 -6.58 11.30
N VAL A 170 -3.41 -6.24 10.00
CA VAL A 170 -2.27 -5.60 9.32
C VAL A 170 -2.08 -4.18 9.85
N VAL A 171 -3.17 -3.42 9.97
CA VAL A 171 -3.13 -2.04 10.48
C VAL A 171 -2.68 -2.01 11.94
N ALA A 172 -3.24 -2.86 12.80
CA ALA A 172 -2.83 -3.00 14.20
C ALA A 172 -1.34 -3.35 14.32
N ASN A 173 -0.86 -4.29 13.51
CA ASN A 173 0.56 -4.65 13.48
C ASN A 173 1.46 -3.46 13.08
N ARG A 174 1.03 -2.63 12.13
CA ARG A 174 1.79 -1.44 11.70
C ARG A 174 1.68 -0.27 12.66
N LEU A 175 0.65 -0.23 13.50
CA LEU A 175 0.50 0.69 14.63
C LEU A 175 1.15 0.17 15.92
N ASP A 176 1.91 -0.93 15.84
CA ASP A 176 2.82 -1.41 16.89
C ASP A 176 4.28 -1.25 16.44
N PRO A 177 4.89 -0.06 16.51
CA PRO A 177 6.29 0.08 16.12
C PRO A 177 7.26 -0.67 17.06
N TRP A 178 6.84 -1.06 18.27
CA TRP A 178 7.73 -1.71 19.24
C TRP A 178 8.17 -3.09 18.79
N HIS A 179 7.34 -3.86 18.06
CA HIS A 179 7.77 -5.16 17.54
C HIS A 179 8.97 -5.05 16.60
N GLY A 180 9.17 -3.90 15.94
CA GLY A 180 10.25 -3.70 14.98
C GLY A 180 11.64 -3.93 15.58
N SER A 181 11.86 -3.54 16.84
CA SER A 181 13.15 -3.74 17.54
C SER A 181 13.41 -5.18 17.96
N TRP A 182 12.36 -5.98 18.16
CA TRP A 182 12.45 -7.36 18.66
C TRP A 182 12.32 -8.43 17.57
N PHE A 183 11.37 -8.24 16.66
CA PHE A 183 11.01 -9.18 15.60
C PHE A 183 11.77 -8.89 14.29
N HIS A 184 12.15 -7.64 14.05
CA HIS A 184 12.90 -7.21 12.86
C HIS A 184 14.27 -6.56 13.16
N PRO A 185 15.12 -7.16 14.03
CA PRO A 185 16.36 -6.52 14.50
C PRO A 185 17.42 -6.30 13.41
N TYR A 186 17.23 -6.90 12.23
CA TYR A 186 18.13 -6.75 11.08
C TYR A 186 17.77 -5.59 10.17
N SER A 187 16.48 -5.21 10.13
CA SER A 187 15.93 -4.18 9.25
C SER A 187 15.85 -2.82 9.94
N PHE A 188 15.52 -2.81 11.24
CA PHE A 188 15.40 -1.59 12.04
C PHE A 188 16.41 -1.63 13.19
N VAL A 189 17.59 -1.07 12.94
CA VAL A 189 18.63 -1.00 13.96
C VAL A 189 18.28 0.11 14.94
N ASP A 190 18.31 -0.18 16.24
CA ASP A 190 18.07 0.77 17.33
C ASP A 190 16.70 1.48 17.23
N LEU A 191 15.64 0.80 16.77
CA LEU A 191 14.30 1.37 16.77
C LEU A 191 13.84 1.61 18.21
N THR A 192 13.55 2.87 18.53
CA THR A 192 12.94 3.27 19.79
C THR A 192 11.73 4.15 19.52
N VAL A 193 10.63 3.87 20.21
CA VAL A 193 9.46 4.74 20.18
C VAL A 193 9.74 5.94 21.08
N ALA A 194 9.96 7.10 20.46
CA ALA A 194 10.26 8.34 21.14
C ALA A 194 9.00 8.92 21.80
N ARG A 195 7.85 8.83 21.11
CA ARG A 195 6.56 9.35 21.59
C ARG A 195 5.40 8.53 21.01
N PRO A 196 4.51 7.95 21.83
CA PRO A 196 3.24 7.40 21.37
C PRO A 196 2.19 8.52 21.13
N PRO A 197 1.07 8.21 20.47
CA PRO A 197 -0.11 9.09 20.36
C PRO A 197 -0.50 9.74 21.69
N LEU A 198 -0.92 11.01 21.66
CA LEU A 198 -1.31 11.80 22.83
C LEU A 198 -2.73 12.36 22.67
N GLY A 199 -3.67 11.85 23.47
CA GLY A 199 -5.06 12.25 23.37
C GLY A 199 -5.71 11.81 22.05
N ASP A 200 -6.79 12.48 21.66
CA ASP A 200 -7.62 12.08 20.52
C ASP A 200 -7.25 12.80 19.21
N GLU A 201 -6.43 13.85 19.28
CA GLU A 201 -6.05 14.67 18.11
C GLU A 201 -4.68 14.31 17.52
N ASP A 202 -3.82 13.63 18.28
CA ASP A 202 -2.47 13.23 17.84
C ASP A 202 -2.38 11.70 17.76
N ASP A 203 -2.42 11.20 16.53
CA ASP A 203 -2.35 9.76 16.21
C ASP A 203 -0.96 9.30 15.76
N ALA A 204 0.05 10.16 15.85
CA ALA A 204 1.38 9.84 15.37
C ALA A 204 2.19 9.08 16.42
N PHE A 205 2.70 7.89 16.02
CA PHE A 205 3.80 7.25 16.73
C PHE A 205 5.11 7.79 16.17
N VAL A 206 5.84 8.53 17.00
CA VAL A 206 7.17 9.05 16.64
C VAL A 206 8.22 8.02 17.05
N VAL A 207 9.03 7.60 16.09
CA VAL A 207 10.11 6.65 16.29
C VAL A 207 11.45 7.26 15.87
N ASP A 208 12.48 6.93 16.63
CA ASP A 208 13.86 7.08 16.18
C ASP A 208 14.32 5.72 15.66
N VAL A 209 14.81 5.68 14.42
CA VAL A 209 15.23 4.44 13.76
C VAL A 209 16.49 4.65 12.95
N SER A 210 17.38 3.66 12.94
CA SER A 210 18.60 3.71 12.13
C SER A 210 18.51 2.76 10.94
N PHE A 211 18.48 3.33 9.74
CA PHE A 211 18.50 2.57 8.50
C PHE A 211 19.91 2.14 8.13
N ARG A 212 20.07 0.89 7.70
CA ARG A 212 21.35 0.36 7.21
C ARG A 212 21.55 0.76 5.75
N VAL A 213 22.67 1.44 5.47
CA VAL A 213 23.00 1.89 4.11
C VAL A 213 23.89 0.87 3.41
N THR A 214 25.03 0.51 4.02
CA THR A 214 25.93 -0.56 3.53
C THR A 214 26.74 -1.12 4.70
N GLY A 215 26.93 -2.44 4.75
CA GLY A 215 27.74 -3.09 5.81
C GLY A 215 27.30 -2.71 7.23
N ARG A 216 28.18 -2.06 8.01
CA ARG A 216 27.91 -1.59 9.39
C ARG A 216 27.52 -0.12 9.49
N LEU A 217 27.28 0.54 8.36
CA LEU A 217 26.99 1.96 8.29
C LEU A 217 25.49 2.18 8.45
N VAL A 218 25.13 2.88 9.52
CA VAL A 218 23.74 3.24 9.78
C VAL A 218 23.55 4.76 9.75
N VAL A 219 22.35 5.16 9.34
CA VAL A 219 21.91 6.54 9.34
C VAL A 219 20.68 6.66 10.22
N PRO A 220 20.79 7.36 11.37
CA PRO A 220 19.65 7.61 12.24
C PRO A 220 18.72 8.62 11.58
N VAL A 221 17.43 8.36 11.71
CA VAL A 221 16.37 9.27 11.28
C VAL A 221 15.24 9.26 12.30
N ARG A 222 14.41 10.29 12.24
CA ARG A 222 13.11 10.31 12.92
C ARG A 222 12.02 10.02 11.91
N ALA A 223 11.09 9.15 12.29
CA ALA A 223 9.93 8.84 11.46
C ALA A 223 8.65 8.87 12.28
N GLU A 224 7.54 9.12 11.59
CA GLU A 224 6.19 9.12 12.17
C GLU A 224 5.34 8.06 11.47
N PHE A 225 4.62 7.27 12.27
CA PHE A 225 3.59 6.36 11.78
C PHE A 225 2.21 6.97 12.02
N THR A 226 1.41 7.06 10.97
CA THR A 226 0.02 7.53 11.02
C THR A 226 -0.89 6.63 10.18
N ALA A 227 -2.19 6.65 10.46
CA ALA A 227 -3.19 5.92 9.69
C ALA A 227 -4.22 6.91 9.11
N PRO A 228 -4.04 7.39 7.86
CA PRO A 228 -4.92 8.40 7.27
C PRO A 228 -6.32 7.87 6.91
N GLU A 229 -6.48 6.55 6.80
CA GLU A 229 -7.75 5.87 6.55
C GLU A 229 -7.70 4.45 7.15
N PRO A 230 -8.85 3.74 7.28
CA PRO A 230 -8.97 2.42 7.93
C PRO A 230 -8.01 1.31 7.48
N ARG A 231 -7.46 1.38 6.28
CA ARG A 231 -6.66 0.32 5.64
C ARG A 231 -5.25 0.76 5.24
N THR A 232 -4.83 1.96 5.62
CA THR A 232 -3.52 2.51 5.26
C THR A 232 -2.75 2.90 6.52
N VAL A 233 -1.50 2.48 6.60
CA VAL A 233 -0.52 3.02 7.55
C VAL A 233 0.65 3.62 6.79
N VAL A 234 1.04 4.83 7.14
CA VAL A 234 2.12 5.58 6.51
C VAL A 234 3.23 5.79 7.54
N MET A 235 4.43 5.33 7.21
CA MET A 235 5.65 5.77 7.88
C MET A 235 6.28 6.89 7.06
N ARG A 236 6.41 8.09 7.61
CA ARG A 236 7.12 9.22 6.99
C ARG A 236 8.41 9.52 7.73
N ILE A 237 9.53 9.65 7.02
CA ILE A 237 10.76 10.19 7.60
C ILE A 237 10.61 11.71 7.71
N THR A 238 10.59 12.24 8.93
CA THR A 238 10.42 13.67 9.22
C THR A 238 11.77 14.38 9.37
N GLU A 239 12.75 13.74 10.02
CA GLU A 239 14.08 14.31 10.23
C GLU A 239 15.20 13.35 9.82
N GLY A 240 16.28 13.90 9.26
CA GLY A 240 17.48 13.15 8.89
C GLY A 240 17.58 12.85 7.38
N GLU A 241 18.47 11.92 7.05
CA GLU A 241 18.70 11.52 5.66
C GLU A 241 17.45 10.88 5.06
N GLY A 242 17.03 11.42 3.91
CA GLY A 242 15.82 10.98 3.24
C GLY A 242 14.52 11.44 3.89
N SER A 243 14.57 12.54 4.67
CA SER A 243 13.38 13.32 5.03
C SER A 243 12.46 13.51 3.82
N THR A 244 11.15 13.42 4.05
CA THR A 244 10.04 13.29 3.09
C THR A 244 9.80 11.90 2.51
N SER A 245 10.74 10.95 2.63
CA SER A 245 10.50 9.57 2.19
C SER A 245 9.33 8.96 2.94
N VAL A 246 8.53 8.15 2.24
CA VAL A 246 7.39 7.46 2.82
C VAL A 246 7.41 5.97 2.53
N VAL A 247 6.89 5.20 3.48
CA VAL A 247 6.50 3.81 3.30
C VAL A 247 5.03 3.71 3.63
N GLU A 248 4.23 3.31 2.67
CA GLU A 248 2.79 3.11 2.80
C GLU A 248 2.50 1.63 2.85
N THR A 249 1.67 1.20 3.80
CA THR A 249 1.14 -0.17 3.88
C THR A 249 -0.36 -0.10 3.67
N HIS A 250 -0.85 -0.71 2.60
CA HIS A 250 -2.26 -0.77 2.24
C HIS A 250 -2.79 -2.20 2.44
N ALA A 251 -3.86 -2.34 3.22
CA ALA A 251 -4.46 -3.62 3.58
C ALA A 251 -5.78 -3.83 2.82
N THR A 252 -5.70 -4.45 1.65
CA THR A 252 -6.88 -4.70 0.80
C THR A 252 -7.50 -6.06 1.11
N PRO A 253 -8.76 -6.14 1.58
CA PRO A 253 -9.43 -7.41 1.82
C PRO A 253 -9.63 -8.15 0.49
N LEU A 254 -9.28 -9.43 0.44
CA LEU A 254 -9.50 -10.28 -0.75
C LEU A 254 -10.76 -11.12 -0.64
N THR A 255 -11.15 -11.46 0.59
CA THR A 255 -12.38 -12.21 0.90
C THR A 255 -13.48 -11.28 1.36
N ALA A 256 -14.73 -11.71 1.21
CA ALA A 256 -15.88 -10.99 1.76
C ALA A 256 -15.78 -10.85 3.28
N GLU A 257 -16.43 -9.81 3.82
CA GLU A 257 -16.53 -9.57 5.25
C GLU A 257 -17.14 -10.79 5.98
N GLY A 258 -16.59 -11.13 7.14
CA GLY A 258 -17.05 -12.27 7.96
C GLY A 258 -16.69 -13.65 7.39
N ALA A 259 -15.87 -13.73 6.34
CA ALA A 259 -15.40 -15.01 5.83
C ALA A 259 -14.65 -15.81 6.91
N ALA A 260 -14.95 -17.11 7.04
CA ALA A 260 -14.31 -17.98 8.04
C ALA A 260 -12.78 -18.11 7.91
N ARG A 261 -12.22 -17.74 6.75
CA ARG A 261 -10.78 -17.76 6.46
C ARG A 261 -10.40 -16.48 5.73
N PRO A 262 -10.25 -15.36 6.44
CA PRO A 262 -10.00 -14.07 5.80
C PRO A 262 -8.63 -14.04 5.13
N ARG A 263 -8.55 -13.30 4.03
CA ARG A 263 -7.29 -13.04 3.33
C ARG A 263 -7.19 -11.57 2.99
N THR A 264 -5.99 -11.03 3.19
CA THR A 264 -5.68 -9.61 2.93
C THR A 264 -4.46 -9.53 2.04
N ALA A 265 -4.53 -8.73 0.98
CA ALA A 265 -3.36 -8.27 0.24
C ALA A 265 -2.75 -7.09 0.99
N VAL A 266 -1.49 -7.24 1.37
CA VAL A 266 -0.66 -6.19 1.94
C VAL A 266 0.16 -5.61 0.78
N VAL A 267 -0.21 -4.42 0.34
CA VAL A 267 0.50 -3.69 -0.72
C VAL A 267 1.37 -2.63 -0.05
N GLU A 268 2.68 -2.78 -0.16
CA GLU A 268 3.65 -1.83 0.39
C GLU A 268 4.20 -0.96 -0.72
N ALA A 269 4.01 0.36 -0.62
CA ALA A 269 4.62 1.34 -1.51
C ALA A 269 5.71 2.11 -0.77
N VAL A 270 6.94 2.03 -1.24
CA VAL A 270 8.06 2.83 -0.75
C VAL A 270 8.29 3.95 -1.74
N VAL A 271 8.31 5.20 -1.30
CA VAL A 271 8.77 6.34 -2.10
C VAL A 271 9.94 6.98 -1.38
N ALA A 272 11.15 6.61 -1.79
CA ALA A 272 12.38 7.14 -1.23
C ALA A 272 12.76 8.46 -1.90
N ALA A 273 13.18 9.44 -1.11
CA ALA A 273 13.77 10.69 -1.57
C ALA A 273 15.07 10.94 -0.80
N SER A 274 16.04 11.63 -1.42
CA SER A 274 17.24 12.11 -0.72
C SER A 274 17.87 13.27 -1.50
N GLY A 275 18.38 14.26 -0.75
CA GLY A 275 19.12 15.40 -1.30
C GLY A 275 20.57 15.09 -1.67
N ARG A 276 21.08 13.88 -1.42
CA ARG A 276 22.47 13.53 -1.73
C ARG A 276 22.69 13.46 -3.24
N ARG A 277 23.82 13.99 -3.71
CA ARG A 277 24.22 13.94 -5.14
C ARG A 277 24.18 12.53 -5.74
N GLY A 278 24.57 11.51 -4.97
CA GLY A 278 24.53 10.11 -5.40
C GLY A 278 23.11 9.55 -5.58
N PHE A 279 22.10 10.13 -4.93
CA PHE A 279 20.70 9.71 -5.09
C PHE A 279 20.14 10.09 -6.46
N ALA A 280 20.67 11.12 -7.12
CA ALA A 280 20.32 11.45 -8.50
C ALA A 280 20.66 10.30 -9.46
N LEU A 281 21.78 9.59 -9.21
CA LEU A 281 22.14 8.40 -10.00
C LEU A 281 21.20 7.23 -9.74
N ALA A 282 20.80 7.00 -8.48
CA ALA A 282 19.81 5.98 -8.13
C ALA A 282 18.44 6.28 -8.77
N ARG A 283 18.02 7.56 -8.80
CA ARG A 283 16.83 8.01 -9.52
C ARG A 283 16.91 7.75 -11.02
N ALA A 284 18.04 8.06 -11.65
CA ALA A 284 18.25 7.80 -13.07
C ALA A 284 18.22 6.30 -13.41
N ALA A 285 18.74 5.45 -12.50
CA ALA A 285 18.73 4.00 -12.66
C ALA A 285 17.42 3.32 -12.22
N ALA A 286 16.48 4.08 -11.64
CA ALA A 286 15.27 3.55 -11.04
C ALA A 286 14.42 2.66 -11.97
N PRO A 287 14.23 2.96 -13.27
CA PRO A 287 13.46 2.09 -14.16
C PRO A 287 13.99 0.65 -14.28
N VAL A 288 15.28 0.42 -13.98
CA VAL A 288 15.95 -0.89 -14.06
C VAL A 288 16.03 -1.57 -12.69
N LEU A 289 15.96 -0.79 -11.60
CA LEU A 289 16.14 -1.27 -10.22
C LEU A 289 14.83 -1.54 -9.49
N ARG A 290 13.69 -1.12 -10.06
CA ARG A 290 12.37 -1.31 -9.46
C ARG A 290 11.89 -2.74 -9.73
N PRO A 291 11.57 -3.52 -8.69
CA PRO A 291 10.93 -4.83 -8.86
C PRO A 291 9.54 -4.71 -9.49
#